data_AF-A0A0R2XQM0-F1
#
_entry.id   AF-A0A0R2XQM0-F1
#
_cell.length_a   1.000
_cell.length_b   1.000
_cell.length_c   1.000
_cell.angle_alpha   90.00
_cell.angle_beta   90.00
_cell.angle_gamma   90.00
#
_symmetry.space_group_name_H-M   'P 1'
#
loop_
_entity.id
_entity.type
_entity.pdbx_description
1 polymer ?
#
loop_
_entity_poly.entity_id
_entity_poly.type
_entity_poly.pdbx_seq_one_letter_code
_entity_poly.pdbx_strand_id
1 'polypeptide(L)'
;MSEPRATNDLLPLDSLAYALGKPQGSAIIKQEFSDFRVDEELAFAPSGEGDHVFIQIQKTDASTIEVAKRLSDVAAVRQADVSYSGMKDRRGETSQWFSVKLPPEKEPRLAALEDEKLAIIAMHRNSRKLKIGSHARNRFQLKLRGCEGSRDDFERRLEALRDGGVPNYFGAQRFGAQMSNLRQVSVLMRQVLEGDKAVQQGGRFRRGMLYSAARSYLFNQVLSERISAGNWQSYLRGDVLSLDGSGRCFKLADEEAGEEWTDELQQRIETLDIHTTGPLPGIISAKDKYVSSGEAADIEKRVLTEIDWMVAGLEAFGLQASRRALRFAAAELTWQWEQEIPARISSSDTEACGNLNLAFTLPRGAYATSLLRELCQLRES
;
A
#
# COMPACT_ATOMS: atom_id res chain seq x y z
N MET A 1 9.73 -32.21 1.25
CA MET A 1 9.62 -31.36 0.05
C MET A 1 8.15 -31.39 -0.36
N SER A 2 7.44 -30.27 -0.22
CA SER A 2 6.08 -30.11 -0.75
C SER A 2 6.14 -30.08 -2.28
N GLU A 3 5.15 -30.68 -2.95
CA GLU A 3 4.99 -30.53 -4.40
C GLU A 3 4.67 -29.05 -4.74
N PRO A 4 5.19 -28.51 -5.86
CA PRO A 4 4.88 -27.15 -6.29
C PRO A 4 3.37 -26.98 -6.54
N ARG A 5 2.80 -25.84 -6.11
CA ARG A 5 1.36 -25.59 -6.21
C ARG A 5 0.93 -25.42 -7.66
N ALA A 6 -0.11 -26.16 -8.05
CA ALA A 6 -0.71 -25.99 -9.37
C ALA A 6 -1.32 -24.58 -9.51
N THR A 7 -1.50 -24.14 -10.76
CA THR A 7 -2.06 -22.82 -11.12
C THR A 7 -3.41 -22.45 -10.49
N ASN A 8 -4.15 -23.44 -9.94
CA ASN A 8 -5.44 -23.27 -9.27
C ASN A 8 -5.38 -23.31 -7.73
N ASP A 9 -4.22 -23.62 -7.14
CA ASP A 9 -4.07 -23.82 -5.68
C ASP A 9 -3.49 -22.59 -4.97
N LEU A 10 -3.76 -21.39 -5.50
CA LEU A 10 -3.34 -20.16 -4.83
C LEU A 10 -4.09 -20.00 -3.50
N LEU A 11 -3.33 -19.75 -2.45
CA LEU A 11 -3.88 -19.51 -1.12
C LEU A 11 -4.71 -18.22 -1.09
N PRO A 12 -5.86 -18.24 -0.39
CA PRO A 12 -6.65 -17.04 -0.22
C PRO A 12 -5.95 -16.03 0.69
N LEU A 13 -6.23 -14.74 0.51
CA LEU A 13 -5.56 -13.66 1.26
C LEU A 13 -5.87 -13.67 2.77
N ASP A 14 -6.97 -14.29 3.17
CA ASP A 14 -7.34 -14.46 4.59
C ASP A 14 -6.49 -15.51 5.30
N SER A 15 -5.81 -16.40 4.56
CA SER A 15 -4.84 -17.36 5.09
C SER A 15 -3.47 -16.77 5.42
N LEU A 16 -3.20 -15.52 5.00
CA LEU A 16 -1.94 -14.83 5.33
C LEU A 16 -1.80 -14.72 6.85
N ALA A 17 -0.57 -14.85 7.35
CA ALA A 17 -0.28 -14.77 8.77
C ALA A 17 -0.57 -13.37 9.34
N TYR A 18 -0.97 -13.33 10.62
CA TYR A 18 -1.17 -12.10 11.39
C TYR A 18 0.01 -11.93 12.33
N ALA A 19 0.62 -10.75 12.35
CA ALA A 19 1.76 -10.45 13.19
C ALA A 19 1.43 -10.55 14.69
N LEU A 20 0.19 -10.19 15.05
CA LEU A 20 -0.29 -10.16 16.44
C LEU A 20 -1.33 -11.27 16.71
N GLY A 21 -1.35 -12.30 15.87
CA GLY A 21 -2.44 -13.28 15.80
C GLY A 21 -3.74 -12.68 15.28
N LYS A 22 -4.64 -13.53 14.77
CA LYS A 22 -5.91 -13.07 14.19
C LYS A 22 -6.73 -12.31 15.24
N PRO A 23 -7.16 -11.07 14.96
CA PRO A 23 -7.92 -10.29 15.93
C PRO A 23 -9.28 -10.94 16.20
N GLN A 24 -9.66 -10.95 17.47
CA GLN A 24 -10.96 -11.46 17.90
C GLN A 24 -12.04 -10.36 17.87
N GLY A 25 -11.62 -9.10 17.99
CA GLY A 25 -12.53 -7.97 17.89
C GLY A 25 -12.96 -7.65 16.47
N SER A 26 -14.10 -6.98 16.34
CA SER A 26 -14.68 -6.53 15.06
C SER A 26 -15.05 -5.05 15.11
N ALA A 27 -15.16 -4.38 13.97
CA ALA A 27 -15.66 -3.01 13.90
C ALA A 27 -16.25 -2.68 12.52
N ILE A 28 -17.10 -1.66 12.46
CA ILE A 28 -17.65 -1.13 11.21
C ILE A 28 -16.77 0.03 10.75
N ILE A 29 -16.47 0.08 9.45
CA ILE A 29 -15.72 1.18 8.83
C ILE A 29 -16.49 1.78 7.66
N LYS A 30 -16.22 3.06 7.38
CA LYS A 30 -16.79 3.81 6.25
C LYS A 30 -18.32 3.89 6.30
N GLN A 31 -18.94 3.79 7.48
CA GLN A 31 -20.39 3.92 7.61
C GLN A 31 -20.83 5.29 7.09
N GLU A 32 -20.18 6.35 7.58
CA GLU A 32 -20.25 7.71 7.04
C GLU A 32 -18.99 8.05 6.24
N PHE A 33 -19.07 9.01 5.32
CA PHE A 33 -17.89 9.47 4.55
C PHE A 33 -16.82 10.09 5.46
N SER A 34 -17.25 10.78 6.52
CA SER A 34 -16.37 11.38 7.52
C SER A 34 -15.60 10.36 8.37
N ASP A 35 -16.01 9.10 8.37
CA ASP A 35 -15.31 8.03 9.11
C ASP A 35 -13.99 7.63 8.44
N PHE A 36 -13.76 8.07 7.20
CA PHE A 36 -12.57 7.74 6.45
C PHE A 36 -12.01 8.98 5.77
N ARG A 37 -11.15 9.68 6.50
CA ARG A 37 -10.46 10.88 6.03
C ARG A 37 -9.05 10.58 5.59
N VAL A 38 -8.66 11.09 4.43
CA VAL A 38 -7.30 10.92 3.90
C VAL A 38 -6.79 12.21 3.28
N ASP A 39 -5.72 12.76 3.83
CA ASP A 39 -5.06 13.95 3.28
C ASP A 39 -3.73 13.58 2.62
N GLU A 40 -3.59 13.90 1.33
CA GLU A 40 -2.35 13.69 0.58
C GLU A 40 -1.34 14.81 0.85
N GLU A 41 -0.10 14.41 1.13
CA GLU A 41 1.01 15.35 1.26
C GLU A 41 2.08 15.09 0.19
N LEU A 42 2.47 16.15 -0.53
CA LEU A 42 3.54 16.09 -1.53
C LEU A 42 4.91 15.93 -0.89
N ALA A 43 5.83 15.28 -1.61
CA ALA A 43 7.23 15.17 -1.17
C ALA A 43 8.06 16.46 -1.36
N PHE A 44 7.44 17.51 -1.88
CA PHE A 44 8.07 18.79 -2.21
C PHE A 44 7.02 19.89 -2.21
N ALA A 45 7.45 21.12 -1.93
CA ALA A 45 6.62 22.30 -2.09
C ALA A 45 6.49 22.67 -3.59
N PRO A 46 5.31 23.14 -4.05
CA PRO A 46 5.17 23.71 -5.38
C PRO A 46 6.15 24.88 -5.59
N SER A 47 6.70 25.04 -6.81
CA SER A 47 7.72 26.06 -7.08
C SER A 47 7.21 27.50 -7.04
N GLY A 48 5.89 27.72 -7.06
CA GLY A 48 5.28 29.06 -7.05
C GLY A 48 5.26 29.75 -8.43
N GLU A 49 5.87 29.14 -9.44
CA GLU A 49 5.98 29.65 -10.81
C GLU A 49 5.82 28.53 -11.84
N GLY A 50 5.53 28.89 -13.09
CA GLY A 50 5.49 27.98 -14.24
C GLY A 50 4.09 27.71 -14.81
N ASP A 51 4.03 26.89 -15.85
CA ASP A 51 2.80 26.72 -16.65
C ASP A 51 1.77 25.77 -16.01
N HIS A 52 2.16 25.00 -14.99
CA HIS A 52 1.24 24.09 -14.29
C HIS A 52 0.63 24.76 -13.08
N VAL A 53 -0.64 24.46 -12.85
CA VAL A 53 -1.36 24.81 -11.62
C VAL A 53 -1.59 23.51 -10.86
N PHE A 54 -1.00 23.45 -9.67
CA PHE A 54 -1.23 22.42 -8.68
C PHE A 54 -2.45 22.81 -7.86
N ILE A 55 -3.42 21.90 -7.77
CA ILE A 55 -4.72 22.14 -7.13
C ILE A 55 -4.93 21.03 -6.12
N GLN A 56 -4.97 21.37 -4.83
CA GLN A 56 -5.37 20.44 -3.79
C GLN A 56 -6.89 20.47 -3.69
N ILE A 57 -7.52 19.34 -3.97
CA ILE A 57 -8.98 19.21 -3.97
C ILE A 57 -9.37 18.26 -2.85
N GLN A 58 -10.19 18.74 -1.93
CA GLN A 58 -10.96 17.89 -1.02
C GLN A 58 -12.17 17.36 -1.77
N LYS A 59 -12.42 16.05 -1.66
CA LYS A 59 -13.52 15.36 -2.32
C LYS A 59 -14.26 14.44 -1.36
N THR A 60 -15.58 14.44 -1.44
CA THR A 60 -16.48 13.54 -0.71
C THR A 60 -17.22 12.65 -1.69
N ASP A 61 -17.14 11.34 -1.49
CA ASP A 61 -17.81 10.31 -2.33
C ASP A 61 -17.50 10.36 -3.84
N ALA A 62 -16.33 10.90 -4.23
CA ALA A 62 -15.91 11.01 -5.62
C ALA A 62 -14.60 10.27 -5.86
N SER A 63 -14.47 9.63 -7.02
CA SER A 63 -13.22 8.98 -7.43
C SER A 63 -12.23 10.00 -8.01
N THR A 64 -10.96 9.62 -8.04
CA THR A 64 -9.90 10.47 -8.63
C THR A 64 -10.15 10.75 -10.12
N ILE A 65 -10.73 9.79 -10.84
CA ILE A 65 -11.01 9.90 -12.28
C ILE A 65 -12.18 10.84 -12.56
N GLU A 66 -13.22 10.80 -11.73
CA GLU A 66 -14.37 11.72 -11.85
C GLU A 66 -13.93 13.16 -11.62
N VAL A 67 -13.12 13.40 -10.58
CA VAL A 67 -12.56 14.75 -10.31
C VAL A 67 -11.63 15.19 -11.43
N ALA A 68 -10.75 14.32 -11.93
CA ALA A 68 -9.88 14.65 -13.06
C ALA A 68 -10.66 15.01 -14.34
N LYS A 69 -11.77 14.30 -14.60
CA LYS A 69 -12.65 14.59 -15.74
C LYS A 69 -13.31 15.97 -15.58
N ARG A 70 -13.93 16.24 -14.44
CA ARG A 70 -14.56 17.54 -14.18
C ARG A 70 -13.56 18.68 -14.23
N LEU A 71 -12.37 18.48 -13.67
CA LEU A 71 -11.28 19.45 -13.76
C LEU A 71 -10.87 19.72 -15.21
N SER A 72 -10.81 18.68 -16.06
CA SER A 72 -10.50 18.87 -17.49
C SER A 72 -11.59 19.65 -18.22
N ASP A 73 -12.87 19.41 -17.90
CA ASP A 73 -14.01 20.12 -18.49
C ASP A 73 -13.99 21.60 -18.11
N VAL A 74 -13.80 21.91 -16.82
CA VAL A 74 -13.72 23.29 -16.28
C VAL A 74 -12.51 24.04 -16.83
N ALA A 75 -11.35 23.39 -16.89
CA ALA A 75 -10.13 23.97 -17.43
C ALA A 75 -10.12 24.05 -18.98
N ALA A 76 -11.08 23.41 -19.65
CA ALA A 76 -11.15 23.26 -21.10
C ALA A 76 -9.84 22.68 -21.69
N VAL A 77 -9.36 21.58 -21.11
CA VAL A 77 -8.17 20.83 -21.55
C VAL A 77 -8.54 19.36 -21.77
N ARG A 78 -7.64 18.58 -22.38
CA ARG A 78 -7.87 17.14 -22.50
C ARG A 78 -7.67 16.46 -21.15
N GLN A 79 -8.44 15.42 -20.86
CA GLN A 79 -8.31 14.66 -19.60
C GLN A 79 -6.88 14.11 -19.38
N ALA A 80 -6.17 13.72 -20.44
CA ALA A 80 -4.77 13.26 -20.35
C ALA A 80 -3.77 14.33 -19.90
N ASP A 81 -4.15 15.61 -20.01
CA ASP A 81 -3.34 16.76 -19.60
C ASP A 81 -3.53 17.09 -18.11
N VAL A 82 -4.57 16.53 -17.47
CA VAL A 82 -4.74 16.51 -16.01
C VAL A 82 -3.95 15.34 -15.44
N SER A 83 -3.13 15.60 -14.42
CA SER A 83 -2.45 14.54 -13.66
C SER A 83 -2.65 14.67 -12.16
N TYR A 84 -2.30 13.61 -11.47
CA TYR A 84 -2.42 13.45 -10.02
C TYR A 84 -1.31 12.50 -9.54
N SER A 85 -1.04 12.46 -8.24
CA SER A 85 0.04 11.61 -7.71
C SER A 85 -0.36 10.14 -7.55
N GLY A 86 -1.63 9.84 -7.37
CA GLY A 86 -2.11 8.48 -7.12
C GLY A 86 -3.62 8.45 -7.09
N MET A 87 -4.19 7.26 -6.96
CA MET A 87 -5.63 7.10 -6.78
C MET A 87 -5.97 7.20 -5.29
N LYS A 88 -7.04 7.89 -4.96
CA LYS A 88 -7.67 7.90 -3.63
C LYS A 88 -9.01 7.17 -3.64
N ASP A 89 -9.39 6.63 -2.48
CA ASP A 89 -10.69 6.00 -2.24
C ASP A 89 -11.84 6.88 -2.70
N ARG A 90 -12.88 6.27 -3.30
CA ARG A 90 -14.12 6.97 -3.65
C ARG A 90 -14.94 7.28 -2.40
N ARG A 91 -15.24 6.24 -1.60
CA ARG A 91 -16.02 6.32 -0.36
C ARG A 91 -15.14 6.82 0.78
N GLY A 92 -15.28 8.10 1.11
CA GLY A 92 -14.56 8.81 2.16
C GLY A 92 -14.46 10.30 1.84
N GLU A 93 -13.89 11.05 2.78
CA GLU A 93 -13.50 12.45 2.64
C GLU A 93 -11.99 12.52 2.39
N THR A 94 -11.55 12.79 1.18
CA THR A 94 -10.11 12.75 0.86
C THR A 94 -9.64 14.03 0.22
N SER A 95 -8.45 14.52 0.57
CA SER A 95 -7.77 15.56 -0.20
C SER A 95 -6.63 14.99 -1.04
N GLN A 96 -6.49 15.47 -2.27
CA GLN A 96 -5.37 15.09 -3.14
C GLN A 96 -4.97 16.19 -4.11
N TRP A 97 -3.74 16.13 -4.60
CA TRP A 97 -3.18 17.08 -5.54
C TRP A 97 -3.40 16.65 -6.99
N PHE A 98 -3.91 17.59 -7.76
CA PHE A 98 -3.97 17.54 -9.22
C PHE A 98 -3.04 18.57 -9.83
N SER A 99 -2.69 18.37 -11.09
CA SER A 99 -1.87 19.28 -11.88
C SER A 99 -2.48 19.42 -13.26
N VAL A 100 -2.71 20.66 -13.69
CA VAL A 100 -3.16 21.00 -15.04
C VAL A 100 -2.22 22.05 -15.63
N LYS A 101 -1.81 21.88 -16.89
CA LYS A 101 -1.10 22.95 -17.61
C LYS A 101 -2.14 24.00 -18.02
N LEU A 102 -2.05 25.20 -17.46
CA LEU A 102 -3.10 26.22 -17.62
C LEU A 102 -2.49 27.63 -17.64
N PRO A 103 -2.78 28.46 -18.66
CA PRO A 103 -2.41 29.88 -18.65
C PRO A 103 -3.07 30.67 -17.49
N PRO A 104 -2.41 31.71 -16.94
CA PRO A 104 -2.93 32.48 -15.80
C PRO A 104 -4.35 33.03 -15.98
N GLU A 105 -4.68 33.49 -17.19
CA GLU A 105 -5.97 34.05 -17.53
C GLU A 105 -7.14 33.04 -17.45
N LYS A 106 -6.84 31.74 -17.45
CA LYS A 106 -7.85 30.67 -17.32
C LYS A 106 -7.98 30.13 -15.90
N GLU A 107 -7.08 30.48 -14.98
CA GLU A 107 -7.14 30.02 -13.58
C GLU A 107 -8.47 30.33 -12.88
N PRO A 108 -9.10 31.52 -13.05
CA PRO A 108 -10.37 31.81 -12.38
C PRO A 108 -11.50 30.85 -12.71
N ARG A 109 -11.42 30.12 -13.85
CA ARG A 109 -12.42 29.11 -14.21
C ARG A 109 -12.47 27.96 -13.21
N LEU A 110 -11.34 27.66 -12.56
CA LEU A 110 -11.21 26.53 -11.64
C LEU A 110 -12.15 26.64 -10.43
N ALA A 111 -12.59 27.84 -10.05
CA ALA A 111 -13.59 28.04 -9.01
C ALA A 111 -14.93 27.32 -9.32
N ALA A 112 -15.26 27.10 -10.60
CA ALA A 112 -16.46 26.34 -11.00
C ALA A 112 -16.36 24.82 -10.71
N LEU A 113 -15.21 24.35 -10.20
CA LEU A 113 -15.04 22.99 -9.75
C LEU A 113 -15.73 22.72 -8.41
N GLU A 114 -15.89 23.73 -7.58
CA GLU A 114 -16.42 23.59 -6.22
C GLU A 114 -17.93 23.36 -6.22
N ASP A 115 -18.38 22.48 -5.33
CA ASP A 115 -19.79 22.22 -5.02
C ASP A 115 -19.92 21.51 -3.66
N GLU A 116 -21.06 20.87 -3.40
CA GLU A 116 -21.31 20.13 -2.16
C GLU A 116 -20.32 18.96 -1.93
N LYS A 117 -19.68 18.43 -2.97
CA LYS A 117 -18.78 17.28 -2.90
C LYS A 117 -17.31 17.65 -3.05
N LEU A 118 -16.99 18.74 -3.75
CA LEU A 118 -15.63 19.16 -4.07
C LEU A 118 -15.34 20.54 -3.53
N ALA A 119 -14.20 20.70 -2.85
CA ALA A 119 -13.68 21.99 -2.40
C ALA A 119 -12.20 22.14 -2.79
N ILE A 120 -11.81 23.33 -3.23
CA ILE A 120 -10.41 23.66 -3.50
C ILE A 120 -9.77 24.15 -2.20
N ILE A 121 -8.80 23.40 -1.69
CA ILE A 121 -8.11 23.70 -0.44
C ILE A 121 -6.91 24.62 -0.67
N ALA A 122 -6.20 24.38 -1.79
CA ALA A 122 -5.01 25.16 -2.13
C ALA A 122 -4.78 25.17 -3.65
N MET A 123 -4.20 26.25 -4.14
CA MET A 123 -3.76 26.40 -5.52
C MET A 123 -2.38 27.05 -5.57
N HIS A 124 -1.45 26.41 -6.27
CA HIS A 124 -0.10 26.93 -6.45
C HIS A 124 0.41 26.68 -7.86
N ARG A 125 1.24 27.59 -8.36
CA ARG A 125 1.95 27.41 -9.63
C ARG A 125 3.12 26.42 -9.46
N ASN A 126 3.40 25.64 -10.50
CA ASN A 126 4.53 24.75 -10.54
C ASN A 126 5.15 24.63 -11.95
N SER A 127 6.47 24.48 -12.00
CA SER A 127 7.22 24.40 -13.27
C SER A 127 7.01 23.09 -14.02
N ARG A 128 6.67 22.01 -13.31
CA ARG A 128 6.57 20.66 -13.88
C ARG A 128 5.22 20.02 -13.57
N LYS A 129 4.77 19.16 -14.49
CA LYS A 129 3.60 18.30 -14.29
C LYS A 129 3.77 17.40 -13.06
N LEU A 130 2.73 17.27 -12.24
CA LEU A 130 2.70 16.29 -11.15
C LEU A 130 2.73 14.87 -11.72
N LYS A 131 3.62 14.01 -11.21
CA LYS A 131 3.79 12.63 -11.67
C LYS A 131 3.18 11.65 -10.67
N ILE A 132 2.87 10.45 -11.16
CA ILE A 132 2.47 9.34 -10.29
C ILE A 132 3.59 9.04 -9.29
N GLY A 133 3.24 8.85 -8.03
CA GLY A 133 4.16 8.59 -6.92
C GLY A 133 4.91 9.82 -6.37
N SER A 134 4.47 11.04 -6.71
CA SER A 134 5.01 12.31 -6.20
C SER A 134 4.61 12.67 -4.75
N HIS A 135 3.60 12.02 -4.16
CA HIS A 135 3.27 12.18 -2.75
C HIS A 135 4.32 11.50 -1.87
N ALA A 136 4.61 12.13 -0.73
CA ALA A 136 5.43 11.52 0.31
C ALA A 136 4.59 10.56 1.16
N ARG A 137 3.42 11.04 1.58
CA ARG A 137 2.61 10.37 2.60
C ARG A 137 1.13 10.70 2.48
N ASN A 138 0.33 9.92 3.19
CA ASN A 138 -1.10 10.15 3.35
C ASN A 138 -1.40 10.16 4.85
N ARG A 139 -2.03 11.23 5.33
CA ARG A 139 -2.50 11.34 6.71
C ARG A 139 -3.92 10.83 6.80
N PHE A 140 -4.15 9.88 7.70
CA PHE A 140 -5.44 9.24 7.90
C PHE A 140 -6.06 9.73 9.20
N GLN A 141 -7.37 9.97 9.16
CA GLN A 141 -8.21 10.03 10.36
C GLN A 141 -9.38 9.09 10.13
N LEU A 142 -9.42 8.01 10.90
CA LEU A 142 -10.39 6.94 10.73
C LEU A 142 -11.26 6.82 11.97
N LYS A 143 -12.54 6.54 11.76
CA LYS A 143 -13.46 6.16 12.83
C LYS A 143 -13.92 4.73 12.62
N LEU A 144 -13.60 3.87 13.59
CA LEU A 144 -14.14 2.53 13.71
C LEU A 144 -15.37 2.60 14.60
N ARG A 145 -16.52 2.21 14.06
CA ARG A 145 -17.81 2.27 14.76
C ARG A 145 -18.18 0.91 15.30
N GLY A 146 -18.80 0.90 16.48
CA GLY A 146 -19.32 -0.32 17.08
C GLY A 146 -18.27 -1.41 17.19
N CYS A 147 -17.12 -1.05 17.79
CA CYS A 147 -16.09 -2.01 18.10
C CYS A 147 -16.65 -3.06 19.07
N GLU A 148 -16.43 -4.33 18.77
CA GLU A 148 -16.81 -5.49 19.59
C GLU A 148 -15.56 -6.23 20.05
N GLY A 149 -15.62 -6.81 21.25
CA GLY A 149 -14.52 -7.56 21.86
C GLY A 149 -13.75 -6.75 22.90
N SER A 150 -12.62 -7.30 23.36
CA SER A 150 -11.85 -6.71 24.47
C SER A 150 -11.17 -5.41 24.05
N ARG A 151 -11.51 -4.31 24.74
CA ARG A 151 -10.81 -3.02 24.59
C ARG A 151 -9.32 -3.14 24.85
N ASP A 152 -8.91 -3.90 25.86
CA ASP A 152 -7.50 -4.12 26.19
C ASP A 152 -6.74 -4.81 25.04
N ASP A 153 -7.40 -5.67 24.26
CA ASP A 153 -6.79 -6.28 23.06
C ASP A 153 -6.55 -5.24 21.96
N PHE A 154 -7.49 -4.30 21.76
CA PHE A 154 -7.29 -3.17 20.83
C PHE A 154 -6.12 -2.30 21.28
N GLU A 155 -6.07 -1.91 22.56
CA GLU A 155 -4.99 -1.09 23.13
C GLU A 155 -3.61 -1.75 22.93
N ARG A 156 -3.48 -3.01 23.36
CA ARG A 156 -2.25 -3.80 23.21
C ARG A 156 -1.81 -3.92 21.75
N ARG A 157 -2.76 -4.12 20.83
CA ARG A 157 -2.46 -4.20 19.39
C ARG A 157 -1.99 -2.86 18.84
N LEU A 158 -2.62 -1.76 19.21
CA LEU A 158 -2.23 -0.41 18.76
C LEU A 158 -0.84 -0.04 19.25
N GLU A 159 -0.51 -0.35 20.50
CA GLU A 159 0.85 -0.18 21.05
C GLU A 159 1.88 -1.01 20.27
N ALA A 160 1.59 -2.29 20.05
CA ALA A 160 2.49 -3.17 19.30
C ALA A 160 2.69 -2.72 17.84
N LEU A 161 1.66 -2.19 17.18
CA LEU A 161 1.75 -1.66 15.81
C LEU A 161 2.47 -0.31 15.75
N ARG A 162 2.29 0.55 16.77
CA ARG A 162 3.02 1.82 16.91
C ARG A 162 4.52 1.57 17.05
N ASP A 163 4.89 0.64 17.93
CA ASP A 163 6.28 0.45 18.34
C ASP A 163 7.02 -0.54 17.41
N GLY A 164 6.33 -1.56 16.90
CA GLY A 164 6.92 -2.62 16.05
C GLY A 164 6.72 -2.46 14.55
N GLY A 165 5.92 -1.49 14.12
CA GLY A 165 5.49 -1.29 12.74
C GLY A 165 4.39 -2.25 12.28
N VAL A 166 3.93 -2.07 11.04
CA VAL A 166 2.80 -2.79 10.46
C VAL A 166 3.27 -3.66 9.30
N PRO A 167 2.83 -4.93 9.18
CA PRO A 167 3.07 -5.76 8.00
C PRO A 167 2.67 -5.07 6.69
N ASN A 168 3.60 -4.97 5.74
CA ASN A 168 3.42 -4.19 4.53
C ASN A 168 2.72 -4.95 3.38
N TYR A 169 1.74 -5.77 3.73
CA TYR A 169 0.95 -6.53 2.76
C TYR A 169 0.32 -5.62 1.70
N PHE A 170 0.24 -6.14 0.47
CA PHE A 170 -0.68 -5.61 -0.51
C PHE A 170 -2.11 -6.04 -0.16
N GLY A 171 -3.03 -5.07 -0.08
CA GLY A 171 -4.43 -5.34 0.24
C GLY A 171 -5.24 -5.95 -0.91
N ALA A 172 -6.43 -6.48 -0.59
CA ALA A 172 -7.33 -7.18 -1.52
C ALA A 172 -7.62 -6.42 -2.82
N GLN A 173 -7.73 -5.10 -2.77
CA GLN A 173 -7.96 -4.24 -3.94
C GLN A 173 -6.91 -4.44 -5.05
N ARG A 174 -5.67 -4.79 -4.70
CA ARG A 174 -4.58 -5.05 -5.65
C ARG A 174 -4.86 -6.28 -6.53
N PHE A 175 -5.63 -7.23 -6.03
CA PHE A 175 -5.90 -8.52 -6.66
C PHE A 175 -7.26 -8.59 -7.38
N GLY A 176 -8.00 -7.46 -7.40
CA GLY A 176 -9.35 -7.42 -7.94
C GLY A 176 -10.37 -8.10 -7.02
N ALA A 177 -11.66 -7.93 -7.33
CA ALA A 177 -12.73 -8.58 -6.57
C ALA A 177 -12.52 -10.10 -6.58
N GLN A 178 -12.59 -10.73 -5.40
CA GLN A 178 -12.42 -12.18 -5.22
C GLN A 178 -11.17 -12.77 -5.90
N MET A 179 -10.05 -12.02 -5.89
CA MET A 179 -8.79 -12.41 -6.54
C MET A 179 -8.91 -12.66 -8.05
N SER A 180 -9.89 -12.04 -8.71
CA SER A 180 -10.12 -12.17 -10.17
C SER A 180 -8.89 -11.82 -11.02
N ASN A 181 -8.02 -10.92 -10.56
CA ASN A 181 -6.77 -10.64 -11.27
C ASN A 181 -5.79 -11.81 -11.16
N LEU A 182 -5.70 -12.50 -10.02
CA LEU A 182 -4.80 -13.66 -9.87
C LEU A 182 -5.26 -14.85 -10.72
N ARG A 183 -6.57 -15.07 -10.85
CA ARG A 183 -7.09 -16.09 -11.78
C ARG A 183 -6.69 -15.80 -13.23
N GLN A 184 -6.69 -14.53 -13.62
CA GLN A 184 -6.25 -14.10 -14.96
C GLN A 184 -4.72 -14.16 -15.12
N VAL A 185 -3.95 -14.01 -14.03
CA VAL A 185 -2.49 -14.18 -14.04
C VAL A 185 -2.14 -15.59 -14.50
N SER A 186 -2.80 -16.64 -14.00
CA SER A 186 -2.51 -18.03 -14.40
C SER A 186 -2.62 -18.24 -15.91
N VAL A 187 -3.67 -17.67 -16.53
CA VAL A 187 -3.87 -17.74 -17.99
C VAL A 187 -2.81 -16.94 -18.73
N LEU A 188 -2.56 -15.70 -18.30
CA LEU A 188 -1.57 -14.82 -18.92
C LEU A 188 -0.16 -15.41 -18.86
N MET A 189 0.26 -15.94 -17.71
CA MET A 189 1.60 -16.52 -17.56
C MET A 189 1.80 -17.72 -18.47
N ARG A 190 0.79 -18.59 -18.62
CA ARG A 190 0.86 -19.70 -19.57
C ARG A 190 1.07 -19.21 -21.01
N GLN A 191 0.28 -18.23 -21.45
CA GLN A 191 0.42 -17.67 -22.80
C GLN A 191 1.79 -17.00 -23.02
N VAL A 192 2.32 -16.32 -22.00
CA VAL A 192 3.67 -15.73 -22.06
C VAL A 192 4.73 -16.81 -22.21
N LEU A 193 4.65 -17.87 -21.41
CA LEU A 193 5.61 -19.00 -21.43
C LEU A 193 5.54 -19.81 -22.74
N GLU A 194 4.36 -19.93 -23.34
CA GLU A 194 4.14 -20.55 -24.65
C GLU A 194 4.59 -19.67 -25.83
N GLY A 195 5.02 -18.43 -25.57
CA GLY A 195 5.46 -17.49 -26.60
C GLY A 195 4.33 -16.94 -27.47
N ASP A 196 3.09 -16.94 -26.96
CA ASP A 196 1.91 -16.49 -27.71
C ASP A 196 1.99 -15.00 -28.04
N LYS A 197 2.11 -14.69 -29.34
CA LYS A 197 2.17 -13.31 -29.85
C LYS A 197 0.88 -12.52 -29.58
N ALA A 198 -0.26 -13.18 -29.32
CA ALA A 198 -1.52 -12.54 -28.94
C ALA A 198 -1.41 -11.82 -27.59
N VAL A 199 -0.49 -12.24 -26.70
CA VAL A 199 -0.21 -11.55 -25.43
C VAL A 199 0.29 -10.12 -25.69
N GLN A 200 1.04 -9.90 -26.77
CA GLN A 200 1.51 -8.56 -27.13
C GLN A 200 0.39 -7.67 -27.66
N GLN A 201 -0.67 -8.27 -28.20
CA GLN A 201 -1.85 -7.57 -28.75
C GLN A 201 -2.85 -7.15 -27.65
N GLY A 202 -2.79 -7.75 -26.45
CA GLY A 202 -3.57 -7.32 -25.29
C GLY A 202 -3.18 -5.92 -24.81
N GLY A 203 -4.18 -5.13 -24.37
CA GLY A 203 -3.98 -3.76 -23.88
C GLY A 203 -2.87 -3.67 -22.81
N ARG A 204 -1.85 -2.85 -23.06
CA ARG A 204 -0.64 -2.68 -22.22
C ARG A 204 -0.98 -2.43 -20.74
N PHE A 205 -2.06 -1.69 -20.49
CA PHE A 205 -2.57 -1.39 -19.15
C PHE A 205 -3.03 -2.64 -18.37
N ARG A 206 -3.85 -3.50 -19.00
CA ARG A 206 -4.35 -4.73 -18.38
C ARG A 206 -3.20 -5.68 -18.01
N ARG A 207 -2.23 -5.82 -18.91
CA ARG A 207 -1.01 -6.59 -18.65
C ARG A 207 -0.26 -6.09 -17.43
N GLY A 208 0.04 -4.78 -17.38
CA GLY A 208 0.73 -4.18 -16.23
C GLY A 208 0.01 -4.42 -14.90
N MET A 209 -1.32 -4.36 -14.90
CA MET A 209 -2.15 -4.66 -13.72
C MET A 209 -2.01 -6.12 -13.26
N LEU A 210 -2.08 -7.09 -14.17
CA LEU A 210 -1.96 -8.51 -13.84
C LEU A 210 -0.57 -8.85 -13.31
N TYR A 211 0.50 -8.33 -13.91
CA TYR A 211 1.85 -8.51 -13.38
C TYR A 211 2.06 -7.87 -12.01
N SER A 212 1.47 -6.69 -11.79
CA SER A 212 1.47 -6.05 -10.48
C SER A 212 0.79 -6.93 -9.44
N ALA A 213 -0.33 -7.58 -9.78
CA ALA A 213 -1.01 -8.53 -8.90
C ALA A 213 -0.14 -9.76 -8.60
N ALA A 214 0.51 -10.34 -9.61
CA ALA A 214 1.41 -11.50 -9.44
C ALA A 214 2.57 -11.21 -8.46
N ARG A 215 3.32 -10.12 -8.69
CA ARG A 215 4.44 -9.73 -7.81
C ARG A 215 3.97 -9.44 -6.39
N SER A 216 2.81 -8.78 -6.27
CA SER A 216 2.21 -8.46 -4.97
C SER A 216 1.82 -9.71 -4.19
N TYR A 217 1.34 -10.74 -4.88
CA TYR A 217 0.94 -12.00 -4.26
C TYR A 217 2.17 -12.76 -3.74
N LEU A 218 3.21 -12.91 -4.55
CA LEU A 218 4.46 -13.56 -4.15
C LEU A 218 5.12 -12.83 -2.96
N PHE A 219 5.13 -11.49 -2.99
CA PHE A 219 5.59 -10.68 -1.85
C PHE A 219 4.78 -10.98 -0.58
N ASN A 220 3.45 -11.03 -0.68
CA ASN A 220 2.59 -11.35 0.46
C ASN A 220 2.89 -12.75 1.02
N GLN A 221 3.17 -13.74 0.17
CA GLN A 221 3.54 -15.09 0.64
C GLN A 221 4.86 -15.08 1.43
N VAL A 222 5.88 -14.36 0.94
CA VAL A 222 7.17 -14.25 1.64
C VAL A 222 7.01 -13.52 2.99
N LEU A 223 6.25 -12.42 3.01
CA LEU A 223 5.98 -11.69 4.26
C LEU A 223 5.21 -12.57 5.25
N SER A 224 4.23 -13.34 4.78
CA SER A 224 3.49 -14.28 5.62
C SER A 224 4.39 -15.35 6.22
N GLU A 225 5.33 -15.89 5.45
CA GLU A 225 6.31 -16.85 5.96
C GLU A 225 7.22 -16.24 7.02
N ARG A 226 7.73 -15.01 6.80
CA ARG A 226 8.53 -14.29 7.80
C ARG A 226 7.76 -14.02 9.09
N ILE A 227 6.46 -13.74 8.99
CA ILE A 227 5.59 -13.56 10.16
C ILE A 227 5.39 -14.88 10.90
N SER A 228 5.06 -15.96 10.20
CA SER A 228 4.90 -17.30 10.79
C SER A 228 6.18 -17.77 11.50
N ALA A 229 7.35 -17.42 10.95
CA ALA A 229 8.64 -17.73 11.54
C ALA A 229 9.08 -16.76 12.66
N GLY A 230 8.30 -15.71 12.95
CA GLY A 230 8.60 -14.74 14.01
C GLY A 230 9.78 -13.81 13.72
N ASN A 231 10.22 -13.69 12.47
CA ASN A 231 11.46 -12.98 12.08
C ASN A 231 11.22 -11.83 11.08
N TRP A 232 9.98 -11.36 10.96
CA TRP A 232 9.61 -10.28 10.03
C TRP A 232 10.08 -8.87 10.47
N GLN A 233 10.38 -8.69 11.77
CA GLN A 233 10.86 -7.42 12.35
C GLN A 233 12.37 -7.37 12.54
N SER A 234 13.04 -8.53 12.50
CA SER A 234 14.48 -8.67 12.75
C SER A 234 15.24 -8.85 11.45
N TYR A 235 16.52 -8.45 11.49
CA TYR A 235 17.48 -8.76 10.43
C TYR A 235 17.85 -10.24 10.49
N LEU A 236 17.85 -10.87 9.32
CA LEU A 236 18.50 -12.16 9.09
C LEU A 236 19.72 -11.98 8.22
N ARG A 237 20.70 -12.87 8.35
CA ARG A 237 21.91 -12.85 7.53
C ARG A 237 21.55 -12.79 6.05
N GLY A 238 22.05 -11.77 5.37
CA GLY A 238 21.86 -11.54 3.94
C GLY A 238 20.54 -10.87 3.56
N ASP A 239 19.76 -10.37 4.53
CA ASP A 239 18.63 -9.48 4.25
C ASP A 239 19.08 -8.24 3.47
N VAL A 240 18.24 -7.83 2.52
CA VAL A 240 18.35 -6.50 1.92
C VAL A 240 17.52 -5.54 2.76
N LEU A 241 18.14 -4.44 3.17
CA LEU A 241 17.54 -3.41 4.01
C LEU A 241 17.08 -2.24 3.15
N SER A 242 16.12 -1.47 3.65
CA SER A 242 15.68 -0.21 3.05
C SER A 242 15.57 0.89 4.09
N LEU A 243 15.97 2.10 3.71
CA LEU A 243 15.78 3.31 4.51
C LEU A 243 14.31 3.71 4.53
N ASP A 244 13.77 4.02 5.70
CA ASP A 244 12.43 4.56 5.85
C ASP A 244 12.27 5.89 5.09
N GLY A 245 11.05 6.17 4.62
CA GLY A 245 10.71 7.35 3.81
C GLY A 245 11.26 7.39 2.38
N SER A 246 12.52 7.02 2.16
CA SER A 246 13.17 7.08 0.83
C SER A 246 13.03 5.79 0.03
N GLY A 247 12.97 4.64 0.71
CA GLY A 247 12.94 3.32 0.10
C GLY A 247 14.25 2.92 -0.61
N ARG A 248 15.35 3.68 -0.41
CA ARG A 248 16.66 3.30 -0.94
C ARG A 248 17.09 2.02 -0.24
N CYS A 249 17.44 1.02 -1.05
CA CYS A 249 17.89 -0.26 -0.55
C CYS A 249 19.41 -0.26 -0.37
N PHE A 250 19.87 -1.06 0.59
CA PHE A 250 21.28 -1.39 0.80
C PHE A 250 21.38 -2.81 1.35
N LYS A 251 22.57 -3.38 1.31
CA LYS A 251 22.85 -4.71 1.80
C LYS A 251 24.19 -4.63 2.52
N LEU A 252 24.32 -5.34 3.63
CA LEU A 252 25.63 -5.52 4.27
C LEU A 252 26.47 -6.43 3.38
N ALA A 253 27.73 -6.06 3.16
CA ALA A 253 28.68 -6.91 2.47
C ALA A 253 28.84 -8.26 3.21
N ASP A 254 29.29 -9.29 2.51
CA ASP A 254 29.57 -10.58 3.16
C ASP A 254 30.65 -10.40 4.25
N GLU A 255 30.63 -11.25 5.29
CA GLU A 255 31.47 -11.16 6.50
C GLU A 255 32.97 -10.93 6.20
N GLU A 256 33.46 -11.42 5.05
CA GLU A 256 34.84 -11.25 4.58
C GLU A 256 35.22 -9.78 4.30
N ALA A 257 34.24 -8.90 4.07
CA ALA A 257 34.43 -7.47 3.80
C ALA A 257 34.30 -6.59 5.06
N GLY A 258 34.00 -7.16 6.23
CA GLY A 258 33.97 -6.46 7.52
C GLY A 258 32.73 -5.60 7.81
N GLU A 259 31.67 -5.68 7.00
CA GLU A 259 30.38 -5.05 7.31
C GLU A 259 29.53 -6.02 8.15
N GLU A 260 29.60 -5.88 9.47
CA GLU A 260 28.82 -6.69 10.41
C GLU A 260 27.52 -5.99 10.83
N TRP A 261 26.59 -6.77 11.39
CA TRP A 261 25.40 -6.24 12.04
C TRP A 261 25.81 -5.54 13.35
N THR A 262 25.79 -4.21 13.37
CA THR A 262 26.23 -3.40 14.51
C THR A 262 25.08 -2.98 15.42
N ASP A 263 25.41 -2.51 16.63
CA ASP A 263 24.44 -1.95 17.58
C ASP A 263 23.71 -0.73 16.98
N GLU A 264 24.36 0.09 16.14
CA GLU A 264 23.70 1.19 15.46
C GLU A 264 22.65 0.70 14.46
N LEU A 265 22.93 -0.36 13.70
CA LEU A 265 21.95 -0.96 12.79
C LEU A 265 20.79 -1.61 13.56
N GLN A 266 21.09 -2.25 14.70
CA GLN A 266 20.10 -2.78 15.62
C GLN A 266 19.18 -1.66 16.14
N GLN A 267 19.75 -0.55 16.60
CA GLN A 267 18.97 0.60 17.05
C GLN A 267 18.11 1.18 15.92
N ARG A 268 18.65 1.26 14.69
CA ARG A 268 17.90 1.80 13.54
C ARG A 268 16.74 0.90 13.11
N ILE A 269 16.87 -0.41 13.23
CA ILE A 269 15.73 -1.31 12.94
C ILE A 269 14.69 -1.24 14.05
N GLU A 270 15.10 -1.13 15.32
CA GLU A 270 14.17 -1.00 16.46
C GLU A 270 13.41 0.33 16.44
N THR A 271 14.08 1.42 16.04
CA THR A 271 13.48 2.75 15.90
C THR A 271 12.75 2.97 14.57
N LEU A 272 12.61 1.92 13.76
CA LEU A 272 11.91 1.92 12.46
C LEU A 272 12.52 2.85 11.39
N ASP A 273 13.79 3.26 11.53
CA ASP A 273 14.53 4.04 10.53
C ASP A 273 14.98 3.17 9.33
N ILE A 274 15.15 1.87 9.56
CA ILE A 274 15.41 0.89 8.51
C ILE A 274 14.47 -0.32 8.62
N HIS A 275 14.22 -0.95 7.47
CA HIS A 275 13.35 -2.12 7.36
C HIS A 275 14.03 -3.22 6.54
N THR A 276 13.84 -4.47 6.96
CA THR A 276 14.06 -5.63 6.09
C THR A 276 13.08 -5.59 4.92
N THR A 277 13.47 -6.18 3.80
CA THR A 277 12.69 -6.16 2.56
C THR A 277 12.35 -7.56 2.08
N GLY A 278 11.27 -7.70 1.33
CA GLY A 278 10.92 -8.89 0.58
C GLY A 278 11.06 -8.68 -0.94
N PRO A 279 11.10 -9.76 -1.71
CA PRO A 279 11.26 -9.69 -3.15
C PRO A 279 9.94 -9.30 -3.82
N LEU A 280 10.05 -8.48 -4.85
CA LEU A 280 9.07 -8.39 -5.92
C LEU A 280 9.69 -9.11 -7.14
N PRO A 281 9.32 -10.37 -7.40
CA PRO A 281 10.05 -11.21 -8.36
C PRO A 281 10.06 -10.69 -9.80
N GLY A 282 11.07 -11.11 -10.54
CA GLY A 282 11.38 -10.71 -11.91
C GLY A 282 12.82 -11.12 -12.25
N ILE A 283 13.31 -10.70 -13.42
CA ILE A 283 14.68 -10.93 -13.87
C ILE A 283 15.66 -10.33 -12.86
N ILE A 284 16.57 -11.18 -12.37
CA ILE A 284 17.73 -10.77 -11.59
C ILE A 284 18.94 -10.72 -12.53
N SER A 285 19.52 -9.55 -12.71
CA SER A 285 20.72 -9.34 -13.52
C SER A 285 21.99 -9.47 -12.67
N ALA A 286 23.13 -9.79 -13.29
CA ALA A 286 24.42 -9.80 -12.60
C ALA A 286 24.85 -8.43 -12.04
N LYS A 287 24.17 -7.33 -12.44
CA LYS A 287 24.41 -5.98 -11.94
C LYS A 287 23.51 -5.61 -10.77
N ASP A 288 22.58 -6.48 -10.39
CA ASP A 288 21.61 -6.20 -9.34
C ASP A 288 22.30 -6.28 -7.97
N LYS A 289 22.35 -5.12 -7.29
CA LYS A 289 23.01 -4.99 -5.99
C LYS A 289 22.15 -5.42 -4.81
N TYR A 290 20.84 -5.59 -5.04
CA TYR A 290 19.83 -5.76 -4.00
C TYR A 290 19.21 -7.15 -4.05
N VAL A 291 20.09 -8.16 -4.04
CA VAL A 291 19.74 -9.58 -4.01
C VAL A 291 20.05 -10.12 -2.62
N SER A 292 19.06 -10.75 -1.99
CA SER A 292 19.20 -11.40 -0.69
C SER A 292 20.27 -12.51 -0.77
N SER A 293 20.91 -12.82 0.35
CA SER A 293 21.78 -13.99 0.51
C SER A 293 21.49 -14.70 1.83
N GLY A 294 22.20 -15.80 2.11
CA GLY A 294 22.10 -16.52 3.39
C GLY A 294 20.68 -16.96 3.73
N GLU A 295 20.35 -16.86 5.02
CA GLU A 295 19.06 -17.27 5.57
C GLU A 295 17.88 -16.54 4.93
N ALA A 296 18.04 -15.24 4.65
CA ALA A 296 17.00 -14.45 4.00
C ALA A 296 16.68 -14.98 2.59
N ALA A 297 17.71 -15.32 1.81
CA ALA A 297 17.54 -15.90 0.47
C ALA A 297 16.93 -17.31 0.53
N ASP A 298 17.27 -18.11 1.54
CA ASP A 298 16.71 -19.46 1.69
C ASP A 298 15.19 -19.42 1.93
N ILE A 299 14.72 -18.47 2.75
CA ILE A 299 13.28 -18.25 2.95
C ILE A 299 12.62 -17.81 1.64
N GLU A 300 13.18 -16.80 0.97
CA GLU A 300 12.63 -16.30 -0.29
C GLU A 300 12.56 -17.40 -1.35
N LYS A 301 13.64 -18.15 -1.55
CA LYS A 301 13.71 -19.23 -2.54
C LYS A 301 12.71 -20.33 -2.24
N ARG A 302 12.60 -20.76 -0.98
CA ARG A 302 11.65 -21.79 -0.54
C ARG A 302 10.22 -21.41 -0.87
N VAL A 303 9.79 -20.20 -0.50
CA VAL A 303 8.43 -19.71 -0.77
C VAL A 303 8.19 -19.54 -2.28
N LEU A 304 9.14 -18.98 -3.01
CA LEU A 304 8.99 -18.71 -4.44
C LEU A 304 8.99 -19.97 -5.30
N THR A 305 9.67 -21.03 -4.85
CA THR A 305 9.71 -22.33 -5.55
C THR A 305 8.36 -23.05 -5.48
N GLU A 306 7.51 -22.77 -4.48
CA GLU A 306 6.15 -23.32 -4.43
C GLU A 306 5.26 -22.80 -5.58
N ILE A 307 5.64 -21.67 -6.21
CA ILE A 307 4.86 -20.98 -7.26
C ILE A 307 5.82 -20.52 -8.37
N ASP A 308 6.74 -21.40 -8.74
CA ASP A 308 7.82 -21.16 -9.72
C ASP A 308 7.30 -20.68 -11.09
N TRP A 309 6.18 -21.22 -11.56
CA TRP A 309 5.55 -20.85 -12.81
C TRP A 309 5.18 -19.36 -12.88
N MET A 310 4.83 -18.75 -11.74
CA MET A 310 4.49 -17.33 -11.67
C MET A 310 5.75 -16.47 -11.73
N VAL A 311 6.84 -16.92 -11.11
CA VAL A 311 8.15 -16.27 -11.20
C VAL A 311 8.68 -16.35 -12.64
N ALA A 312 8.67 -17.53 -13.25
CA ALA A 312 9.10 -17.75 -14.63
C ALA A 312 8.30 -16.89 -15.62
N GLY A 313 6.98 -16.76 -15.43
CA GLY A 313 6.14 -15.90 -16.27
C GLY A 313 6.46 -14.41 -16.12
N LEU A 314 6.83 -13.95 -14.91
CA LEU A 314 7.29 -12.57 -14.67
C LEU A 314 8.62 -12.29 -15.36
N GLU A 315 9.55 -13.25 -15.32
CA GLU A 315 10.85 -13.17 -15.99
C GLU A 315 10.71 -13.18 -17.52
N ALA A 316 9.91 -14.10 -18.06
CA ALA A 316 9.64 -14.19 -19.49
C ALA A 316 8.99 -12.91 -20.05
N PHE A 317 8.21 -12.19 -19.23
CA PHE A 317 7.66 -10.89 -19.61
C PHE A 317 8.71 -9.76 -19.61
N GLY A 318 9.86 -9.94 -18.96
CA GLY A 318 10.94 -8.95 -18.95
C GLY A 318 10.95 -7.99 -17.76
N LEU A 319 10.17 -8.24 -16.71
CA LEU A 319 10.16 -7.39 -15.53
C LEU A 319 11.42 -7.59 -14.71
N GLN A 320 12.10 -6.51 -14.34
CA GLN A 320 13.24 -6.57 -13.42
C GLN A 320 12.76 -6.82 -11.99
N ALA A 321 13.53 -7.61 -11.24
CA ALA A 321 13.30 -7.80 -9.82
C ALA A 321 13.44 -6.45 -9.06
N SER A 322 12.74 -6.32 -7.95
CA SER A 322 12.89 -5.17 -7.05
C SER A 322 12.59 -5.58 -5.61
N ARG A 323 12.81 -4.67 -4.66
CA ARG A 323 12.59 -4.91 -3.24
C ARG A 323 11.47 -4.02 -2.70
N ARG A 324 10.82 -4.49 -1.64
CA ARG A 324 9.81 -3.74 -0.88
C ARG A 324 9.99 -4.03 0.60
N ALA A 325 9.94 -3.01 1.46
CA ALA A 325 10.00 -3.20 2.90
C ALA A 325 8.91 -4.18 3.38
N LEU A 326 9.26 -5.12 4.25
CA LEU A 326 8.35 -6.11 4.86
C LEU A 326 7.36 -5.45 5.81
N ARG A 327 7.73 -4.31 6.40
CA ARG A 327 6.89 -3.51 7.27
C ARG A 327 6.98 -2.02 6.93
N PHE A 328 6.09 -1.23 7.52
CA PHE A 328 6.16 0.22 7.49
C PHE A 328 5.83 0.78 8.89
N ALA A 329 6.36 1.96 9.21
CA ALA A 329 5.96 2.70 10.40
C ALA A 329 4.63 3.41 10.18
N ALA A 330 3.71 3.30 11.14
CA ALA A 330 2.53 4.16 11.21
C ALA A 330 2.90 5.41 12.02
N ALA A 331 3.46 6.41 11.34
CA ALA A 331 3.93 7.63 12.00
C ALA A 331 2.77 8.35 12.68
N GLU A 332 3.04 8.94 13.84
CA GLU A 332 2.05 9.71 14.61
C GLU A 332 0.76 8.92 14.95
N LEU A 333 0.87 7.58 15.08
CA LEU A 333 -0.26 6.74 15.44
C LEU A 333 -0.77 7.10 16.84
N THR A 334 -1.96 7.68 16.85
CA THR A 334 -2.70 8.09 18.04
C THR A 334 -4.13 7.58 17.93
N TRP A 335 -4.75 7.34 19.07
CA TRP A 335 -6.11 6.83 19.13
C TRP A 335 -6.86 7.32 20.35
N GLN A 336 -8.18 7.39 20.22
CA GLN A 336 -9.08 7.83 21.29
C GLN A 336 -10.42 7.11 21.19
N TRP A 337 -10.86 6.55 22.31
CA TRP A 337 -12.20 6.01 22.45
C TRP A 337 -13.21 7.13 22.72
N GLU A 338 -14.37 7.05 22.06
CA GLU A 338 -15.49 7.94 22.37
C GLU A 338 -16.12 7.56 23.71
N GLN A 339 -16.55 8.57 24.47
CA GLN A 339 -17.13 8.37 25.81
C GLN A 339 -18.51 7.70 25.78
N GLU A 340 -19.26 7.88 24.68
CA GLU A 340 -20.57 7.25 24.50
C GLU A 340 -20.43 5.87 23.85
N ILE A 341 -20.78 4.82 24.61
CA ILE A 341 -21.02 3.49 24.06
C ILE A 341 -22.44 3.52 23.50
N PRO A 342 -22.65 3.34 22.19
CA PRO A 342 -24.00 3.32 21.63
C PRO A 342 -24.84 2.26 22.37
N ALA A 343 -25.99 2.67 22.90
CA ALA A 343 -26.76 1.91 23.89
C ALA A 343 -27.22 0.51 23.41
N ARG A 344 -27.16 0.20 22.12
CA ARG A 344 -27.42 -1.11 21.55
C ARG A 344 -26.68 -1.27 20.22
N ILE A 345 -25.74 -2.21 20.14
CA ILE A 345 -25.33 -2.78 18.86
C ILE A 345 -25.58 -4.30 18.83
N SER A 346 -25.62 -4.99 19.96
CA SER A 346 -25.59 -6.45 19.92
C SER A 346 -26.99 -7.08 19.85
N SER A 347 -27.19 -7.83 18.78
CA SER A 347 -27.94 -9.09 18.71
C SER A 347 -26.99 -10.30 18.87
N SER A 348 -25.76 -10.10 19.38
CA SER A 348 -24.68 -11.09 19.50
C SER A 348 -24.13 -11.15 20.93
N ASP A 349 -23.67 -12.32 21.40
CA ASP A 349 -23.08 -12.50 22.75
C ASP A 349 -21.73 -11.77 22.97
N THR A 350 -21.35 -10.83 22.09
CA THR A 350 -20.09 -10.10 22.12
C THR A 350 -20.30 -8.69 22.67
N GLU A 351 -19.55 -8.34 23.72
CA GLU A 351 -19.62 -7.01 24.34
C GLU A 351 -19.12 -5.92 23.39
N ALA A 352 -19.93 -4.88 23.20
CA ALA A 352 -19.52 -3.68 22.48
C ALA A 352 -18.61 -2.82 23.37
N CYS A 353 -17.46 -2.41 22.85
CA CYS A 353 -16.46 -1.61 23.57
C CYS A 353 -16.41 -0.14 23.14
N GLY A 354 -17.21 0.27 22.15
CA GLY A 354 -17.45 1.68 21.78
C GLY A 354 -16.99 2.03 20.37
N ASN A 355 -16.84 3.32 20.08
CA ASN A 355 -16.23 3.80 18.84
C ASN A 355 -14.77 4.20 19.08
N LEU A 356 -13.91 3.93 18.11
CA LEU A 356 -12.48 4.22 18.18
C LEU A 356 -12.07 5.15 17.05
N ASN A 357 -11.55 6.32 17.42
CA ASN A 357 -10.96 7.27 16.49
C ASN A 357 -9.44 7.01 16.40
N LEU A 358 -8.92 6.92 15.19
CA LEU A 358 -7.51 6.68 14.88
C LEU A 358 -6.98 7.85 14.04
N ALA A 359 -5.77 8.32 14.32
CA ALA A 359 -5.04 9.23 13.46
C ALA A 359 -3.61 8.72 13.28
N PHE A 360 -3.14 8.69 12.03
CA PHE A 360 -1.78 8.22 11.70
C PHE A 360 -1.39 8.66 10.29
N THR A 361 -0.09 8.60 10.00
CA THR A 361 0.48 9.00 8.72
C THR A 361 1.23 7.83 8.11
N LEU A 362 0.90 7.49 6.86
CA LEU A 362 1.52 6.37 6.14
C LEU A 362 2.36 6.83 4.95
N PRO A 363 3.52 6.21 4.69
CA PRO A 363 4.32 6.49 3.52
C PRO A 363 3.61 6.01 2.24
N ARG A 364 4.08 6.50 1.08
CA ARG A 364 3.57 6.04 -0.22
C ARG A 364 3.64 4.52 -0.35
N GLY A 365 2.54 3.95 -0.86
CA GLY A 365 2.45 2.51 -1.11
C GLY A 365 2.22 1.64 0.14
N ALA A 366 2.09 2.22 1.33
CA ALA A 366 1.48 1.57 2.50
C ALA A 366 -0.04 1.77 2.47
N TYR A 367 -0.78 0.90 3.16
CA TYR A 367 -2.25 0.89 3.15
C TYR A 367 -2.78 0.86 4.57
N ALA A 368 -3.76 1.74 4.86
CA ALA A 368 -4.45 1.75 6.15
C ALA A 368 -5.15 0.41 6.45
N THR A 369 -5.61 -0.29 5.42
CA THR A 369 -6.21 -1.62 5.57
C THR A 369 -5.25 -2.66 6.13
N SER A 370 -3.94 -2.53 5.91
CA SER A 370 -2.95 -3.44 6.51
C SER A 370 -2.79 -3.21 8.02
N LEU A 371 -2.89 -1.96 8.48
CA LEU A 371 -2.93 -1.64 9.91
C LEU A 371 -4.21 -2.18 10.55
N LEU A 372 -5.35 -1.87 9.93
CA LEU A 372 -6.66 -2.28 10.46
C LEU A 372 -6.84 -3.80 10.48
N ARG A 373 -6.23 -4.52 9.54
CA ARG A 373 -6.21 -5.99 9.50
C ARG A 373 -5.63 -6.59 10.78
N GLU A 374 -4.54 -6.02 11.30
CA GLU A 374 -3.91 -6.51 12.53
C GLU A 374 -4.69 -6.08 13.79
N LEU A 375 -5.55 -5.06 13.66
CA LEU A 375 -6.33 -4.49 14.76
C LEU A 375 -7.66 -5.22 15.00
N CYS A 376 -8.48 -5.37 13.96
CA CYS A 376 -9.83 -5.93 14.08
C CYS A 376 -10.37 -6.50 12.76
N GLN A 377 -11.44 -7.29 12.86
CA GLN A 377 -12.20 -7.75 11.71
C GLN A 377 -13.14 -6.64 11.24
N LEU A 378 -12.88 -6.10 10.06
CA LEU A 378 -13.69 -5.01 9.50
C LEU A 378 -14.99 -5.54 8.87
N ARG A 379 -16.09 -4.85 9.18
CA ARG A 379 -17.39 -4.99 8.55
C ARG A 379 -17.65 -3.74 7.71
N GLU A 380 -18.02 -3.91 6.44
CA GLU A 380 -18.52 -2.79 5.63
C GLU A 380 -20.03 -2.67 5.85
N SER A 381 -20.51 -1.43 6.01
CA SER A 381 -21.94 -1.13 6.07
C SER A 381 -22.59 -1.23 4.69
#